data_AF-A0A6M0Q456-F1
#
_entry.id   AF-A0A6M0Q456-F1
#
_cell.length_a   1.000
_cell.length_b   1.000
_cell.length_c   1.000
_cell.angle_alpha   90.00
_cell.angle_beta   90.00
_cell.angle_gamma   90.00
#
_symmetry.space_group_name_H-M   'P 1'
#
loop_
_entity.id
_entity.type
_entity.pdbx_description
1 polymer ?
#
loop_
_entity_poly.entity_id
_entity_poly.type
_entity_poly.pdbx_seq_one_letter_code
_entity_poly.pdbx_strand_id
1 'polypeptide(L)'
;MTYDKEHPTNPYWLTEFFCEKDFSARSVVFFSSNLTSNPNITKGILKTLVKWQQSGINITRDHFVQANKYLNVVGGAMILDMLSTEEVEEMVNNYLSRYYGLVDSSLVSI
;
A
#
# COMPACT_ATOMS: atom_id res chain seq x y z
N MET A 1 -8.66 -0.28 11.08
CA MET A 1 -7.45 0.15 10.35
C MET A 1 -6.69 1.25 11.10
N THR A 2 -7.33 2.35 11.48
CA THR A 2 -6.71 3.52 12.13
C THR A 2 -6.75 3.51 13.67
N TYR A 3 -7.45 2.56 14.28
CA TYR A 3 -7.46 2.37 15.73
C TYR A 3 -6.06 2.03 16.26
N ASP A 4 -5.59 2.79 17.25
CA ASP A 4 -4.28 2.62 17.87
C ASP A 4 -4.42 2.24 19.36
N LYS A 5 -4.33 0.93 19.64
CA LYS A 5 -4.40 0.38 21.00
C LYS A 5 -3.27 0.85 21.92
N GLU A 6 -2.16 1.33 21.35
CA GLU A 6 -1.01 1.82 22.10
C GLU A 6 -1.22 3.27 22.61
N HIS A 7 -2.31 3.92 22.19
CA HIS A 7 -2.66 5.28 22.60
C HIS A 7 -3.98 5.30 23.40
N PRO A 8 -4.03 4.72 24.62
CA PRO A 8 -5.28 4.40 25.32
C PRO A 8 -6.14 5.61 25.70
N THR A 9 -5.54 6.80 25.85
CA THR A 9 -6.27 8.04 26.15
C THR A 9 -7.07 8.58 24.97
N ASN A 10 -6.63 8.30 23.74
CA ASN A 10 -7.35 8.61 22.51
C ASN A 10 -6.96 7.60 21.43
N PRO A 11 -7.59 6.41 21.38
CA PRO A 11 -7.21 5.39 20.42
C PRO A 11 -7.68 5.68 18.99
N TYR A 12 -8.47 6.74 18.77
CA TYR A 12 -8.99 7.15 17.46
C TYR A 12 -8.27 8.36 16.87
N TRP A 13 -7.20 8.84 17.50
CA TRP A 13 -6.44 10.02 17.09
C TRP A 13 -6.00 10.02 15.61
N LEU A 14 -5.66 8.85 15.04
CA LEU A 14 -5.32 8.73 13.62
C LEU A 14 -6.53 8.93 12.70
N THR A 15 -7.72 8.49 13.14
CA THR A 15 -8.97 8.74 12.42
C THR A 15 -9.29 10.22 12.45
N GLU A 16 -9.16 10.87 13.60
CA GLU A 16 -9.39 12.30 13.76
C GLU A 16 -8.48 13.12 12.84
N PHE A 17 -7.17 12.85 12.88
CA PHE A 17 -6.21 13.49 11.97
C PHE A 17 -6.55 13.26 10.48
N PHE A 18 -6.97 12.05 10.11
CA PHE A 18 -7.31 11.78 8.72
C PHE A 18 -8.52 12.58 8.27
N CYS A 19 -9.55 12.68 9.13
CA CYS A 19 -10.82 13.34 8.86
C CYS A 19 -10.81 14.86 9.03
N GLU A 20 -9.82 15.44 9.69
CA GLU A 20 -9.80 16.87 10.05
C GLU A 20 -9.86 17.84 8.86
N LYS A 21 -9.43 17.39 7.66
CA LYS A 21 -9.33 18.21 6.44
C LYS A 21 -9.62 17.38 5.20
N ASP A 22 -10.48 17.89 4.33
CA ASP A 22 -10.77 17.35 2.99
C ASP A 22 -10.94 15.82 2.96
N PHE A 23 -11.74 15.28 3.89
CA PHE A 23 -11.91 13.85 4.10
C PHE A 23 -12.23 13.09 2.80
N SER A 24 -13.14 13.62 1.98
CA SER A 24 -13.51 12.99 0.69
C SER A 24 -12.31 12.86 -0.24
N ALA A 25 -11.55 13.95 -0.46
CA ALA A 25 -10.41 13.95 -1.36
C ALA A 25 -9.24 13.09 -0.82
N ARG A 26 -9.00 13.13 0.49
CA ARG A 26 -8.01 12.27 1.16
C ARG A 26 -8.40 10.81 1.04
N SER A 27 -9.67 10.46 1.25
CA SER A 27 -10.18 9.09 1.15
C SER A 27 -9.97 8.50 -0.24
N VAL A 28 -10.38 9.24 -1.28
CA VAL A 28 -10.23 8.80 -2.67
C VAL A 28 -8.78 8.49 -3.00
N VAL A 29 -7.85 9.38 -2.66
CA VAL A 29 -6.43 9.17 -2.95
C VAL A 29 -5.82 8.07 -2.09
N PHE A 30 -6.06 8.14 -0.78
CA PHE A 30 -5.36 7.29 0.17
C PHE A 30 -5.79 5.82 0.04
N PHE A 31 -7.09 5.57 -0.18
CA PHE A 31 -7.63 4.22 -0.33
C PHE A 31 -7.61 3.69 -1.78
N SER A 32 -7.09 4.47 -2.74
CA SER A 32 -6.87 3.97 -4.11
C SER A 32 -5.71 2.97 -4.24
N SER A 33 -4.87 2.81 -3.21
CA SER A 33 -3.81 1.80 -3.18
C SER A 33 -4.27 0.56 -2.41
N ASN A 34 -4.08 -0.63 -2.99
CA ASN A 34 -4.36 -1.89 -2.31
C ASN A 34 -3.52 -2.08 -1.04
N LEU A 35 -2.35 -1.44 -0.93
CA LEU A 35 -1.46 -1.56 0.24
C LEU A 35 -2.06 -0.92 1.49
N THR A 36 -2.89 0.13 1.33
CA THR A 36 -3.52 0.78 2.48
C THR A 36 -4.65 -0.06 3.10
N SER A 37 -5.00 -1.21 2.51
CA SER A 37 -5.83 -2.21 3.19
C SER A 37 -5.13 -2.86 4.40
N ASN A 38 -3.78 -2.82 4.44
CA ASN A 38 -3.01 -3.33 5.57
C ASN A 38 -2.99 -2.29 6.72
N PRO A 39 -3.49 -2.63 7.92
CA PRO A 39 -3.55 -1.70 9.05
C PRO A 39 -2.18 -1.18 9.50
N ASN A 40 -1.10 -1.95 9.37
CA ASN A 40 0.23 -1.52 9.76
C ASN A 40 0.78 -0.48 8.79
N ILE A 41 0.57 -0.67 7.49
CA ILE A 41 0.94 0.31 6.45
C ILE A 41 0.18 1.62 6.70
N THR A 42 -1.14 1.54 6.86
CA THR A 42 -1.97 2.72 7.09
C THR A 42 -1.57 3.47 8.37
N LYS A 43 -1.40 2.78 9.50
CA LYS A 43 -0.92 3.42 10.73
C LYS A 43 0.48 4.02 10.56
N GLY A 44 1.38 3.36 9.84
CA GLY A 44 2.74 3.85 9.58
C GLY A 44 2.75 5.17 8.81
N ILE A 45 1.94 5.27 7.74
CA ILE A 45 1.81 6.51 6.96
C ILE A 45 1.23 7.62 7.84
N LEU A 46 0.11 7.38 8.51
CA LEU A 46 -0.58 8.41 9.30
C LEU A 46 0.26 8.88 10.50
N LYS A 47 0.92 7.97 11.23
CA LYS A 47 1.86 8.33 12.31
C LYS A 47 2.99 9.24 11.80
N THR A 48 3.48 8.99 10.58
CA THR A 48 4.54 9.82 9.97
C THR A 48 4.03 11.22 9.63
N LEU A 49 2.87 11.31 8.98
CA LEU A 49 2.28 12.61 8.60
C LEU A 49 1.90 13.46 9.83
N VAL A 50 1.41 12.84 10.91
CA VAL A 50 1.15 13.56 12.16
C VAL A 50 2.46 14.11 12.76
N LYS A 51 3.54 13.33 12.80
CA LYS A 51 4.84 13.81 13.28
C LYS A 51 5.34 15.02 12.47
N TRP A 52 5.14 15.01 11.16
CA TRP A 52 5.50 16.13 10.28
C TRP A 52 4.63 17.35 10.55
N GLN A 53 3.32 17.16 10.73
CA GLN A 53 2.40 18.25 11.11
C GLN A 53 2.79 18.90 12.44
N GLN A 54 3.10 18.08 13.44
CA GLN A 54 3.59 18.54 14.75
C GLN A 54 4.93 19.28 14.67
N SER A 55 5.73 18.99 13.63
CA SER A 55 6.98 19.69 13.34
C SER A 55 6.79 20.98 12.53
N GLY A 56 5.54 21.39 12.26
CA GLY A 56 5.21 22.62 11.54
C GLY A 56 5.02 22.46 10.03
N ILE A 57 5.08 21.23 9.49
CA ILE A 57 4.87 20.99 8.05
C ILE A 57 3.36 20.97 7.75
N ASN A 58 2.91 21.77 6.78
CA ASN A 58 1.52 21.75 6.35
C ASN A 58 1.21 20.51 5.49
N ILE A 59 0.47 19.55 6.06
CA ILE A 59 0.11 18.31 5.36
C ILE A 59 -0.99 18.55 4.34
N THR A 60 -0.62 18.39 3.07
CA THR A 60 -1.49 18.47 1.90
C THR A 60 -1.83 17.08 1.33
N ARG A 61 -2.81 17.04 0.42
CA ARG A 61 -3.18 15.84 -0.34
C ARG A 61 -1.98 15.17 -1.03
N ASP A 62 -1.02 15.95 -1.52
CA ASP A 62 0.14 15.42 -2.25
C ASP A 62 0.97 14.46 -1.38
N HIS A 63 1.10 14.72 -0.08
CA HIS A 63 1.81 13.83 0.84
C HIS A 63 1.23 12.42 0.87
N PHE A 64 -0.10 12.30 0.84
CA PHE A 64 -0.78 11.00 0.76
C PHE A 64 -0.55 10.31 -0.61
N VAL A 65 -0.55 11.09 -1.70
CA VAL A 65 -0.23 10.59 -3.05
C VAL A 65 1.19 10.03 -3.09
N GLN A 66 2.18 10.79 -2.60
CA GLN A 66 3.59 10.41 -2.66
C GLN A 66 3.88 9.20 -1.77
N ALA A 67 3.29 9.12 -0.58
CA ALA A 67 3.40 7.95 0.30
C ALA A 67 2.89 6.67 -0.40
N ASN A 68 1.72 6.74 -1.04
CA ASN A 68 1.17 5.62 -1.79
C ASN A 68 2.03 5.24 -3.00
N LYS A 69 2.53 6.22 -3.77
CA LYS A 69 3.44 5.96 -4.90
C LYS A 69 4.71 5.25 -4.44
N TYR A 70 5.35 5.75 -3.40
CA TYR A 70 6.57 5.15 -2.85
C TYR A 70 6.33 3.71 -2.42
N LEU A 71 5.27 3.45 -1.65
CA LEU A 71 4.97 2.11 -1.16
C LEU A 71 4.55 1.15 -2.28
N ASN A 72 3.85 1.63 -3.30
CA ASN A 72 3.55 0.80 -4.48
C ASN A 72 4.82 0.39 -5.24
N VAL A 73 5.83 1.27 -5.32
CA VAL A 73 7.13 0.95 -5.95
C VAL A 73 7.94 -0.02 -5.08
N VAL A 74 8.08 0.28 -3.79
CA VAL A 74 8.86 -0.57 -2.86
C VAL A 74 8.17 -1.91 -2.64
N GLY A 75 6.85 -1.96 -2.56
CA GLY A 75 6.08 -3.20 -2.44
C GLY A 75 6.21 -4.10 -3.67
N GLY A 76 6.37 -3.52 -4.87
CA GLY A 76 6.65 -4.29 -6.08
C GLY A 76 8.07 -4.89 -6.11
N ALA A 77 9.06 -4.19 -5.55
CA ALA A 77 10.45 -4.65 -5.51
C ALA A 77 10.73 -5.62 -4.34
N MET A 78 10.22 -5.33 -3.14
CA MET A 78 10.42 -6.12 -1.93
C MET A 78 9.68 -7.47 -1.95
N ILE A 79 8.57 -7.58 -2.71
CA ILE A 79 7.92 -8.88 -2.93
C ILE A 79 8.81 -9.80 -3.78
N LEU A 80 9.49 -9.28 -4.81
CA LEU A 80 10.38 -10.10 -5.65
C LEU A 80 11.51 -10.74 -4.85
N ASP A 81 12.09 -10.01 -3.87
CA ASP A 81 13.13 -10.54 -2.98
C ASP A 81 12.61 -11.60 -1.98
N MET A 82 11.29 -11.73 -1.83
CA MET A 82 10.63 -12.76 -1.00
C MET A 82 10.11 -13.95 -1.79
N LEU A 83 10.07 -13.86 -3.13
CA LEU A 83 9.67 -14.98 -3.97
C LEU A 83 10.74 -16.06 -3.95
N SER A 84 10.33 -17.32 -3.85
CA SER A 84 11.25 -18.42 -4.07
C SER A 84 11.69 -18.45 -5.54
N THR A 85 12.82 -19.11 -5.82
CA THR A 85 13.31 -19.31 -7.19
C THR A 85 12.22 -19.90 -8.09
N GLU A 86 11.43 -20.83 -7.56
CA GLU A 86 10.36 -21.54 -8.25
C GLU A 86 9.18 -20.61 -8.59
N GLU A 87 8.81 -19.71 -7.67
CA GLU A 87 7.75 -18.72 -7.91
C GLU A 87 8.17 -17.71 -8.99
N VAL A 88 9.43 -17.27 -8.97
CA VAL A 88 9.99 -16.40 -10.01
C VAL A 88 10.05 -17.13 -11.35
N GLU A 89 10.51 -18.38 -11.37
CA GLU A 89 10.57 -19.21 -12.57
C GLU A 89 9.18 -19.39 -13.18
N GLU A 90 8.17 -19.73 -12.38
CA GLU A 90 6.79 -19.90 -12.84
C GLU A 90 6.22 -18.60 -13.42
N MET A 91 6.41 -17.47 -12.71
CA MET A 91 5.94 -16.16 -13.17
C MET A 91 6.58 -15.73 -14.50
N VAL A 92 7.90 -15.90 -14.61
CA VAL A 92 8.66 -15.57 -15.83
C VAL A 92 8.28 -16.51 -16.97
N ASN A 93 8.21 -17.81 -16.72
CA ASN A 93 7.83 -18.81 -17.72
C ASN A 93 6.41 -18.55 -18.27
N ASN A 94 5.45 -18.27 -17.39
CA ASN A 94 4.07 -17.95 -17.77
C ASN A 94 3.98 -16.68 -18.64
N TYR A 95 4.73 -15.65 -18.27
CA TYR A 95 4.77 -14.40 -19.04
C TYR A 95 5.40 -14.61 -20.43
N LEU A 96 6.58 -15.22 -20.50
CA LEU A 96 7.28 -15.44 -21.77
C LEU A 96 6.51 -16.39 -22.68
N SER A 97 5.89 -17.44 -22.13
CA SER A 97 5.07 -18.36 -22.91
C SER A 97 3.88 -17.65 -23.57
N ARG A 98 3.21 -16.74 -22.86
CA ARG A 98 2.15 -15.92 -23.45
C ARG A 98 2.68 -14.93 -24.49
N TYR A 99 3.80 -14.29 -24.20
CA TYR A 99 4.40 -13.28 -25.07
C TYR A 99 4.86 -13.86 -26.41
N TYR A 100 5.45 -15.06 -26.39
CA TYR A 100 5.92 -15.77 -27.58
C TYR A 100 4.88 -16.72 -28.19
N GLY A 101 3.68 -16.83 -27.61
CA GLY A 101 2.61 -17.68 -28.14
C GLY A 101 2.86 -19.19 -27.96
N LEU A 102 3.58 -19.58 -26.91
CA LEU A 102 3.97 -20.97 -26.60
C LEU A 102 2.93 -21.71 -25.73
N VAL A 103 1.73 -21.17 -25.52
CA VAL A 103 0.71 -21.77 -24.65
C VAL A 103 0.13 -23.02 -25.33
N ASP A 104 0.52 -24.20 -24.85
CA ASP A 104 -0.11 -25.47 -25.19
C ASP A 104 -1.45 -25.63 -24.45
N SER A 105 -2.47 -26.03 -25.18
CA SER A 105 -3.88 -26.02 -24.80
C SER A 105 -4.28 -27.23 -23.93
N SER A 106 -3.36 -27.80 -23.15
CA SER A 106 -3.49 -29.14 -22.56
C SER A 106 -3.51 -29.23 -21.02
N LEU A 107 -3.59 -28.11 -20.28
CA LEU A 107 -3.71 -28.14 -18.81
C LEU A 107 -5.01 -27.52 -18.25
N VAL A 108 -6.08 -27.47 -19.05
CA VAL A 108 -7.45 -27.44 -18.49
C VAL A 108 -7.92 -28.88 -18.34
N SER A 109 -7.40 -29.59 -17.33
CA SER A 109 -7.94 -30.87 -16.87
C SER A 109 -7.40 -31.19 -15.47
N ILE A 110 -8.11 -30.72 -14.45
CA ILE A 110 -8.65 -31.46 -13.28
C ILE A 110 -9.12 -30.41 -12.25
#